data_AF-A0A521PWE3-F1
#
_entry.id   AF-A0A521PWE3-F1
#
_cell.length_a   1.000
_cell.length_b   1.000
_cell.length_c   1.000
_cell.angle_alpha   90.00
_cell.angle_beta   90.00
_cell.angle_gamma   90.00
#
_symmetry.space_group_name_H-M   'P 1'
#
loop_
_entity.id
_entity.type
_entity.pdbx_description
1 polymer ?
#
loop_
_entity_poly.entity_id
_entity_poly.type
_entity_poly.pdbx_seq_one_letter_code
_entity_poly.pdbx_strand_id
1 'polypeptide(L)'
;MGLQEYNRKRKFSITSEPKGEKGKRLPGPLTFVVQLHHASARHYDLRLEVNGVLRSWAVPRGPSLRPGEKRLAVETEDHPLTYSHFA
;
A
#
# COMPACT_ATOMS: atom_id res chain seq x y z
N MET A 1 -1.27 1.75 10.51
CA MET A 1 -2.29 0.88 11.18
C MET A 1 -2.18 -0.56 10.68
N GLY A 2 -2.49 -1.61 11.45
CA GLY A 2 -2.21 -3.00 11.06
C GLY A 2 -3.21 -3.67 10.10
N LEU A 3 -2.91 -4.88 9.61
CA LEU A 3 -3.77 -5.70 8.73
C LEU A 3 -5.18 -5.98 9.29
N GLN A 4 -5.35 -5.97 10.61
CA GLN A 4 -6.67 -6.12 11.23
C GLN A 4 -7.61 -4.97 10.82
N GLU A 5 -7.08 -3.75 10.76
CA GLU A 5 -7.85 -2.58 10.33
C GLU A 5 -8.19 -2.66 8.85
N TYR A 6 -7.23 -3.09 8.03
CA TYR A 6 -7.44 -3.37 6.61
C TYR A 6 -8.61 -4.35 6.41
N ASN A 7 -8.57 -5.51 7.08
CA ASN A 7 -9.63 -6.51 6.99
C ASN A 7 -10.99 -6.00 7.45
N ARG A 8 -11.03 -5.13 8.47
CA ARG A 8 -12.27 -4.53 8.97
C ARG A 8 -12.88 -3.55 7.97
N LYS A 9 -12.05 -2.80 7.25
CA LYS A 9 -12.49 -1.77 6.28
C LYS A 9 -12.87 -2.33 4.91
N ARG A 10 -12.43 -3.55 4.56
CA ARG A 10 -12.64 -4.14 3.23
C ARG A 10 -13.82 -5.10 3.21
N LYS A 11 -14.55 -5.09 2.09
CA LYS A 11 -15.65 -6.02 1.81
C LYS A 11 -15.22 -6.99 0.70
N PHE A 12 -14.52 -8.06 1.08
CA PHE A 12 -13.96 -9.05 0.15
C PHE A 12 -15.00 -9.84 -0.66
N SER A 13 -16.29 -9.71 -0.34
CA SER A 13 -17.38 -10.23 -1.17
C SER A 13 -17.74 -9.34 -2.36
N ILE A 14 -17.26 -8.09 -2.36
CA ILE A 14 -17.59 -7.06 -3.35
C ILE A 14 -16.37 -6.69 -4.20
N THR A 15 -15.17 -6.74 -3.62
CA THR A 15 -13.91 -6.40 -4.29
C THR A 15 -13.03 -7.63 -4.48
N SER A 16 -12.26 -7.66 -5.57
CA SER A 16 -11.21 -8.65 -5.84
C SER A 16 -9.91 -8.40 -5.05
N GLU A 17 -9.94 -7.45 -4.10
CA GLU A 17 -8.83 -7.22 -3.19
C GLU A 17 -8.46 -8.47 -2.38
N PRO A 18 -7.17 -8.75 -2.20
CA PRO A 18 -6.71 -9.90 -1.42
C PRO A 18 -7.01 -9.72 0.07
N LYS A 19 -7.32 -10.82 0.76
CA LYS A 19 -7.47 -10.82 2.22
C LYS A 19 -6.17 -10.38 2.89
N GLY A 20 -6.30 -9.60 3.97
CA GLY A 20 -5.19 -9.06 4.75
C GLY A 20 -4.53 -10.14 5.61
N GLU A 21 -3.78 -11.02 4.98
CA GLU A 21 -2.95 -12.02 5.65
C GLU A 21 -1.49 -11.57 5.64
N LYS A 22 -0.81 -11.81 6.77
CA LYS A 22 0.62 -11.51 6.86
C LYS A 22 1.38 -12.51 6.02
N GLY A 23 2.12 -12.02 5.03
CA GLY A 23 2.96 -12.87 4.20
C GLY A 23 4.16 -13.39 4.98
N LYS A 24 4.66 -14.58 4.61
CA LYS A 24 6.01 -14.99 5.01
C LYS A 24 6.99 -14.12 4.23
N ARG A 25 7.98 -13.54 4.92
CA ARG A 25 9.08 -12.85 4.25
C ARG A 25 9.79 -13.86 3.35
N LEU A 26 9.77 -13.64 2.05
CA LEU A 26 10.51 -14.47 1.12
C LEU A 26 12.01 -14.09 1.16
N PRO A 27 12.93 -15.04 0.98
CA PRO A 27 14.33 -14.72 0.79
C PRO A 27 14.50 -13.91 -0.51
N GLY A 28 15.23 -12.80 -0.44
CA GLY A 28 15.44 -11.91 -1.59
C GLY A 28 15.40 -10.43 -1.24
N PRO A 29 15.49 -9.55 -2.25
CA PRO A 29 15.31 -8.11 -2.07
C PRO A 29 13.87 -7.79 -1.61
N LEU A 30 13.72 -6.72 -0.82
CA LEU A 30 12.42 -6.21 -0.43
C LEU A 30 11.72 -5.56 -1.63
N THR A 31 10.39 -5.69 -1.68
CA THR A 31 9.58 -5.11 -2.75
C THR A 31 9.00 -3.76 -2.35
N PHE A 32 8.83 -2.87 -3.31
CA PHE A 32 7.99 -1.68 -3.16
C PHE A 32 7.09 -1.52 -4.39
N VAL A 33 5.94 -0.87 -4.20
CA VAL A 33 5.06 -0.50 -5.30
C VAL A 33 4.58 0.94 -5.15
N VAL A 34 4.36 1.59 -6.28
CA VAL A 34 3.73 2.90 -6.38
C VAL A 34 2.52 2.74 -7.29
N GLN A 35 1.32 2.80 -6.73
CA GLN A 35 0.07 2.57 -7.44
C GLN A 35 -0.66 3.89 -7.64
N LEU A 36 -1.15 4.15 -8.85
CA LEU A 36 -2.04 5.28 -9.10
C LEU A 36 -3.46 4.87 -8.71
N HIS A 37 -4.06 5.58 -7.75
CA HIS A 37 -5.38 5.25 -7.23
C HIS A 37 -6.41 6.31 -7.67
N HIS A 38 -7.44 5.85 -8.39
CA HIS A 38 -8.56 6.65 -8.86
C HIS A 38 -9.74 6.58 -7.87
N ALA A 39 -9.52 7.08 -6.66
CA ALA A 39 -10.58 7.25 -5.66
C ALA A 39 -11.34 8.58 -5.90
N SER A 40 -12.02 9.09 -4.87
CA SER A 40 -12.66 10.42 -4.90
C SER A 40 -11.71 11.55 -5.28
N ALA A 41 -10.45 11.45 -4.84
CA ALA A 41 -9.34 12.27 -5.31
C ALA A 41 -8.25 11.36 -5.87
N ARG A 42 -7.72 11.75 -7.03
CA ARG A 42 -6.58 11.07 -7.66
C ARG A 42 -5.34 11.24 -6.77
N HIS A 43 -4.75 10.13 -6.35
CA HIS A 43 -3.51 10.11 -5.56
C HIS A 43 -2.69 8.89 -5.91
N TYR A 44 -1.46 8.84 -5.41
CA TYR A 44 -0.62 7.65 -5.49
C TYR A 44 -0.55 6.98 -4.12
N ASP A 45 -0.56 5.66 -4.09
CA ASP A 45 -0.24 4.88 -2.90
C ASP A 45 1.20 4.38 -3.00
N LEU A 46 2.04 4.80 -2.06
CA LEU A 46 3.38 4.25 -1.86
C LEU A 46 3.28 3.09 -0.86
N ARG A 47 3.84 1.94 -1.22
CA ARG A 47 3.86 0.76 -0.34
C ARG A 47 5.24 0.14 -0.29
N LEU A 48 5.73 -0.09 0.92
CA LEU A 48 7.04 -0.68 1.20
C LEU A 48 6.87 -2.00 1.94
N GLU A 49 7.53 -3.06 1.47
CA GLU A 49 7.58 -4.32 2.18
C GLU A 49 8.39 -4.18 3.47
N VAL A 50 7.74 -4.40 4.61
CA VAL A 50 8.35 -4.38 5.93
C VAL A 50 7.72 -5.47 6.78
N ASN A 51 8.55 -6.39 7.31
CA ASN A 51 8.12 -7.43 8.24
C ASN A 51 6.94 -8.28 7.75
N GLY A 52 6.85 -8.58 6.45
CA GLY A 52 5.82 -9.44 5.88
C GLY A 52 4.49 -8.75 5.57
N VAL A 53 4.46 -7.41 5.59
CA VAL A 53 3.32 -6.58 5.16
C VAL A 53 3.80 -5.43 4.28
N LEU A 54 2.87 -4.78 3.60
CA LEU A 54 3.09 -3.55 2.86
C LEU A 54 2.69 -2.35 3.73
N ARG A 55 3.69 -1.70 4.35
CA ARG A 55 3.51 -0.39 5.00
C ARG A 55 3.14 0.63 3.93
N SER A 56 2.02 1.32 4.11
CA SER A 56 1.39 2.09 3.03
C SER A 56 1.16 3.55 3.39
N TRP A 57 1.29 4.42 2.38
CA TRP A 57 1.02 5.86 2.48
C TRP A 57 0.30 6.36 1.23
N ALA A 58 -0.73 7.17 1.42
CA ALA A 58 -1.32 7.96 0.36
C ALA A 58 -0.48 9.23 0.13
N VAL A 59 -0.10 9.47 -1.13
CA VAL A 59 0.73 10.58 -1.60
C VAL A 59 -0.10 11.39 -2.60
N PRO A 60 -0.83 12.43 -2.17
CA PRO A 60 -1.81 13.14 -3.01
C PRO A 60 -1.21 13.73 -4.29
N ARG A 61 0.01 14.26 -4.21
CA ARG A 61 0.70 14.84 -5.39
C ARG A 61 1.59 13.83 -6.12
N GLY A 62 1.68 12.59 -5.64
CA GLY A 62 2.62 11.58 -6.13
C GLY A 62 4.09 11.84 -5.75
N PRO A 63 4.98 10.90 -6.12
CA PRO A 63 6.42 11.04 -5.88
C PRO A 63 7.03 12.20 -6.68
N SER A 64 8.18 12.70 -6.24
CA SER A 64 9.00 13.63 -7.01
C SER A 64 10.37 13.01 -7.29
N LEU A 65 10.89 13.23 -8.50
CA LEU A 65 12.25 12.86 -8.87
C LEU A 65 13.24 14.00 -8.59
N ARG A 66 12.76 15.17 -8.12
CA ARG A 66 13.60 16.33 -7.83
C ARG A 66 14.09 16.26 -6.38
N PRO A 67 15.42 16.20 -6.14
CA PRO A 67 15.96 16.25 -4.79
C PRO A 67 15.54 17.53 -4.06
N GLY A 68 15.25 17.43 -2.76
CA GLY A 68 14.83 18.55 -1.93
C GLY A 68 13.34 18.91 -2.01
N GLU A 69 12.59 18.39 -2.98
CA GLU A 69 11.15 18.58 -3.05
C GLU A 69 10.43 17.65 -2.07
N LYS A 70 9.74 18.22 -1.08
CA LYS A 70 8.99 17.45 -0.08
C LYS A 70 7.58 17.15 -0.57
N ARG A 71 7.13 15.90 -0.38
CA ARG A 71 5.76 15.44 -0.68
C ARG A 71 5.10 14.95 0.60
N LEU A 72 3.85 15.33 0.80
CA LEU A 72 3.04 14.80 1.91
C LEU A 72 2.74 13.32 1.65
N ALA A 73 3.04 12.48 2.64
CA ALA A 73 2.73 11.06 2.65
C ALA A 73 1.93 10.76 3.92
N VAL A 74 0.63 10.46 3.76
CA VAL A 74 -0.29 10.19 4.86
C VAL A 74 -0.32 8.68 5.09
N GLU A 75 0.04 8.23 6.30
CA GLU A 75 0.04 6.80 6.62
C GLU A 75 -1.38 6.21 6.54
N THR A 76 -1.50 5.05 5.90
CA THR A 76 -2.76 4.28 5.80
C THR A 76 -2.62 2.92 6.50
N GLU A 77 -3.59 2.03 6.31
CA GLU A 77 -3.49 0.66 6.81
C GLU A 77 -2.38 -0.11 6.11
N ASP A 78 -1.77 -1.06 6.82
CA ASP A 78 -0.90 -2.06 6.23
C ASP A 78 -1.71 -2.90 5.22
N HIS A 79 -1.08 -3.27 4.11
CA HIS A 79 -1.69 -4.12 3.09
C HIS A 79 -0.98 -5.49 3.04
N PRO A 80 -1.67 -6.57 2.62
CA PRO A 80 -1.00 -7.86 2.45
C PRO A 80 0.02 -7.79 1.31
N LEU A 81 1.08 -8.61 1.34
CA LEU A 81 2.11 -8.60 0.28
C LEU A 81 1.54 -8.85 -1.12
N THR A 82 0.51 -9.69 -1.21
CA THR A 82 -0.21 -10.00 -2.45
C THR A 82 -0.90 -8.78 -3.07
N TYR A 83 -1.18 -7.73 -2.28
CA TYR A 83 -1.75 -6.48 -2.77
C TYR A 83 -0.83 -5.74 -3.75
N SER A 84 0.48 -6.03 -3.75
CA SER A 84 1.44 -5.44 -4.70
C SER A 84 1.08 -5.70 -6.17
N HIS A 85 0.35 -6.78 -6.46
CA HIS A 85 -0.06 -7.17 -7.81
C HIS A 85 -1.50 -6.78 -8.13
N PHE A 86 -2.23 -6.18 -7.17
CA PHE A 86 -3.59 -5.72 -7.34
C PHE A 86 -3.59 -4.33 -8.00
N ALA A 87 -4.32 -4.17 -9.10
CA ALA A 87 -4.45 -2.92 -9.86
C ALA A 87 -5.88 -2.76 -10.37
#